data_AF-W5MFC9-F1
#
_entry.id   AF-W5MFC9-F1
#
_cell.length_a   1.000
_cell.length_b   1.000
_cell.length_c   1.000
_cell.angle_alpha   90.00
_cell.angle_beta   90.00
_cell.angle_gamma   90.00
#
_symmetry.space_group_name_H-M   'P 1'
#
loop_
_entity.id
_entity.type
_entity.pdbx_description
1 polymer ?
#
loop_
_entity_poly.entity_id
_entity_poly.type
_entity_poly.pdbx_seq_one_letter_code
_entity_poly.pdbx_strand_id
1 'polypeptide(L)'
;MPPRRVLISGSVLSLQDPCVLYPCCQNCVSRLFINKSGFHRCICKKCGFICGVDDVKYRYRLSFGVARNSDIFGVAVFGSCLDPYFGVSAGFLHRFMEDLKKDAGDMVHTLLIQAVKDCFVGRHFIFGIKVSDEHDLYFNSCPVSNPENTPHLFVACQIALPNAAIVGCTVI
;
A
#
# COMPACT_ATOMS: atom_id res chain seq x y z
N MET A 1 23.92 -5.67 -0.52
CA MET A 1 23.75 -4.20 -0.46
C MET A 1 22.28 -3.88 -0.22
N PRO A 2 21.94 -2.85 0.58
CA PRO A 2 20.55 -2.42 0.68
C PRO A 2 20.08 -1.94 -0.70
N PRO A 3 18.83 -2.25 -1.11
CA PRO A 3 18.33 -1.86 -2.41
C PRO A 3 18.36 -0.34 -2.55
N ARG A 4 18.85 0.15 -3.70
CA ARG A 4 18.90 1.57 -4.04
C ARG A 4 17.47 2.13 -4.03
N ARG A 5 17.34 3.35 -3.52
CA ARG A 5 16.05 4.05 -3.45
C ARG A 5 16.15 5.40 -4.12
N VAL A 6 15.08 5.78 -4.81
CA VAL A 6 14.93 7.10 -5.39
C VAL A 6 13.73 7.77 -4.73
N LEU A 7 13.92 9.01 -4.32
CA LEU A 7 12.85 9.85 -3.79
C LEU A 7 12.18 10.59 -4.94
N ILE A 8 10.87 10.49 -5.01
CA ILE A 8 10.06 11.29 -5.94
C ILE A 8 9.06 12.12 -5.16
N SER A 9 8.78 13.33 -5.64
CA SER A 9 7.69 14.15 -5.14
C SER A 9 6.56 14.13 -6.16
N GLY A 10 5.33 13.91 -5.71
CA GLY A 10 4.18 13.80 -6.60
C GLY A 10 2.85 13.98 -5.90
N SER A 11 1.83 14.35 -6.68
CA SER A 11 0.47 14.51 -6.21
C SER A 11 -0.34 13.23 -6.44
N VAL A 12 -1.03 12.75 -5.42
CA VAL A 12 -1.91 11.58 -5.55
C VAL A 12 -3.21 12.02 -6.24
N LEU A 13 -3.49 11.45 -7.40
CA LEU A 13 -4.69 11.74 -8.18
C LEU A 13 -5.86 10.82 -7.82
N SER A 14 -5.57 9.57 -7.46
CA SER A 14 -6.60 8.56 -7.23
C SER A 14 -6.08 7.34 -6.49
N LEU A 15 -6.99 6.63 -5.83
CA LEU A 15 -6.78 5.28 -5.32
C LEU A 15 -7.17 4.27 -6.43
N GLN A 16 -6.21 3.50 -6.90
CA GLN A 16 -6.33 2.57 -8.03
C GLN A 16 -6.85 1.18 -7.62
N ASP A 17 -6.68 0.81 -6.36
CA ASP A 17 -7.09 -0.49 -5.83
C ASP A 17 -7.70 -0.31 -4.42
N PRO A 18 -8.93 -0.80 -4.17
CA PRO A 18 -9.58 -0.68 -2.87
C PRO A 18 -8.97 -1.59 -1.77
N CYS A 19 -8.03 -2.47 -2.10
CA CYS A 19 -7.38 -3.37 -1.14
C CYS A 19 -6.37 -2.61 -0.25
N VAL A 20 -6.87 -2.09 0.88
CA VAL A 20 -6.08 -1.34 1.89
C VAL A 20 -5.26 -2.27 2.78
N LEU A 21 -5.79 -3.46 3.07
CA LEU A 21 -5.18 -4.46 3.96
C LEU A 21 -5.03 -5.79 3.22
N TYR A 22 -3.94 -6.50 3.49
CA TYR A 22 -3.79 -7.87 3.03
C TYR A 22 -3.10 -8.76 4.08
N PRO A 23 -3.45 -10.05 4.14
CA PRO A 23 -2.81 -11.00 5.04
C PRO A 23 -1.40 -11.31 4.56
N CYS A 24 -0.43 -11.27 5.46
CA CYS A 24 0.99 -11.40 5.15
C CYS A 24 1.69 -12.44 6.00
N CYS A 25 2.71 -13.08 5.42
CA CYS A 25 3.55 -14.04 6.11
C CYS A 25 4.46 -13.32 7.11
N GLN A 26 4.52 -13.81 8.35
CA GLN A 26 5.42 -13.27 9.35
C GLN A 26 6.91 -13.45 9.02
N ASN A 27 7.26 -14.49 8.25
CA ASN A 27 8.66 -14.79 7.92
C ASN A 27 9.19 -13.98 6.73
N CYS A 28 8.38 -13.81 5.68
CA CYS A 28 8.86 -13.24 4.41
C CYS A 28 7.98 -12.12 3.85
N VAL A 29 7.02 -11.63 4.65
CA VAL A 29 6.09 -10.51 4.37
C VAL A 29 5.24 -10.63 3.09
N SER A 30 5.32 -11.79 2.43
CA SER A 30 4.59 -12.10 1.20
C SER A 30 3.14 -12.39 1.53
N ARG A 31 2.23 -12.14 0.58
CA ARG A 31 0.80 -12.37 0.76
C ARG A 31 0.53 -13.83 1.13
N LEU A 32 -0.31 -14.04 2.15
CA LEU A 32 -0.80 -15.36 2.53
C LEU A 32 -2.04 -15.72 1.70
N PHE A 33 -2.16 -17.01 1.42
CA PHE A 33 -3.36 -17.59 0.84
C PHE A 33 -4.17 -18.20 1.97
N ILE A 34 -5.41 -17.74 2.14
CA ILE A 34 -6.33 -18.24 3.16
C ILE A 34 -7.15 -19.36 2.53
N ASN A 35 -7.00 -20.59 3.02
CA ASN A 35 -7.82 -21.69 2.56
C ASN A 35 -9.16 -21.66 3.29
N LYS A 36 -10.27 -21.49 2.55
CA LYS A 36 -11.63 -21.47 3.11
C LYS A 36 -12.22 -22.87 3.29
N SER A 37 -11.57 -23.94 2.80
CA SER A 37 -12.05 -25.31 2.91
C SER A 37 -11.25 -26.14 3.93
N GLY A 38 -11.97 -26.64 4.94
CA GLY A 38 -11.64 -27.83 5.74
C GLY A 38 -10.70 -27.65 6.93
N PHE A 39 -9.72 -26.76 6.85
CA PHE A 39 -8.86 -26.41 7.98
C PHE A 39 -8.59 -24.91 7.90
N HIS A 40 -9.00 -24.13 8.90
CA HIS A 40 -8.78 -22.69 9.03
C HIS A 40 -7.29 -22.34 9.05
N ARG A 41 -6.60 -22.52 7.92
CA ARG A 41 -5.17 -22.45 7.76
C ARG A 41 -4.82 -21.51 6.62
N CYS A 42 -3.75 -20.76 6.82
CA CYS A 42 -3.18 -19.86 5.83
C CYS A 42 -1.81 -20.40 5.42
N ILE A 43 -1.49 -20.30 4.13
CA ILE A 43 -0.21 -20.76 3.56
C ILE A 43 0.51 -19.65 2.82
N CYS A 44 1.81 -19.52 3.07
CA CYS A 44 2.69 -18.70 2.27
C CYS A 44 3.24 -19.51 1.10
N LYS A 45 2.86 -19.19 -0.13
CA LYS A 45 3.39 -19.86 -1.33
C LYS A 45 4.87 -19.59 -1.59
N LYS A 46 5.44 -18.54 -0.99
CA LYS A 46 6.85 -18.18 -1.18
C LYS A 46 7.80 -19.00 -0.29
N CYS A 47 7.46 -19.21 0.98
CA CYS A 47 8.35 -19.87 1.94
C CYS A 47 7.76 -21.13 2.59
N GLY A 48 6.54 -21.52 2.21
CA GLY A 48 5.87 -22.71 2.76
C GLY A 48 5.32 -22.54 4.18
N PHE A 49 5.47 -21.37 4.81
CA PHE A 49 4.94 -21.13 6.15
C PHE A 49 3.41 -21.36 6.22
N ILE A 50 2.96 -22.07 7.25
CA ILE A 50 1.54 -22.37 7.52
C ILE A 50 1.18 -21.84 8.92
N CYS A 51 0.03 -21.19 9.06
CA CYS A 51 -0.50 -20.75 10.35
C CYS A 51 -2.02 -20.90 10.42
N GLY A 52 -2.59 -20.77 11.62
CA GLY A 52 -4.04 -20.60 11.80
C GLY A 52 -4.51 -19.24 11.28
N VAL A 53 -5.81 -19.10 11.05
CA VAL A 53 -6.42 -17.81 10.64
C VAL A 53 -6.25 -16.75 11.74
N ASP A 54 -6.31 -17.14 13.01
CA ASP A 54 -6.18 -16.23 14.16
C ASP A 54 -4.77 -15.64 14.32
N ASP A 55 -3.76 -16.34 13.78
CA ASP A 55 -2.35 -15.95 13.83
C ASP A 55 -1.92 -15.07 12.63
N VAL A 56 -2.84 -14.80 11.71
CA VAL A 56 -2.55 -14.03 10.49
C VAL A 56 -2.16 -12.60 10.85
N LYS A 57 -0.99 -12.18 10.35
CA LYS A 57 -0.57 -10.78 10.38
C LYS A 57 -1.11 -10.06 9.15
N TYR A 58 -1.40 -8.78 9.30
CA TYR A 58 -1.86 -7.91 8.22
C TYR A 58 -0.84 -6.82 7.92
N ARG A 59 -0.81 -6.38 6.66
CA ARG A 59 -0.02 -5.25 6.19
C ARG A 59 -0.86 -4.30 5.37
N TYR A 60 -0.57 -3.01 5.50
CA TYR A 60 -1.13 -2.01 4.62
C TYR A 60 -0.61 -2.15 3.20
N ARG A 61 -1.48 -1.83 2.25
CA ARG A 61 -1.16 -1.64 0.84
C ARG A 61 -2.04 -0.51 0.32
N LEU A 62 -1.44 0.49 -0.31
CA LEU A 62 -2.17 1.51 -1.06
C LEU A 62 -1.62 1.56 -2.47
N SER A 63 -2.50 1.57 -3.46
CA SER A 63 -2.14 1.68 -4.87
C SER A 63 -2.65 3.01 -5.40
N PHE A 64 -1.75 3.94 -5.71
CA PHE A 64 -2.08 5.30 -6.12
C PHE A 64 -1.81 5.54 -7.59
N GLY A 65 -2.64 6.37 -8.22
CA GLY A 65 -2.24 7.10 -9.42
C GLY A 65 -1.56 8.40 -8.96
N VAL A 66 -0.32 8.64 -9.41
CA VAL A 66 0.50 9.77 -8.98
C VAL A 66 0.88 10.60 -10.20
N ALA A 67 0.72 11.92 -10.08
CA ALA A 67 1.21 12.89 -11.05
C ALA A 67 2.54 13.48 -10.60
N ARG A 68 3.50 13.58 -11.52
CA ARG A 68 4.75 14.33 -11.36
C ARG A 68 5.09 14.99 -12.68
N ASN A 69 5.28 16.31 -12.68
CA ASN A 69 5.49 17.09 -13.90
C ASN A 69 4.37 16.83 -14.91
N SER A 70 4.72 16.33 -16.11
CA SER A 70 3.77 15.98 -17.17
C SER A 70 3.37 14.49 -17.18
N ASP A 71 3.86 13.70 -16.23
CA ASP A 71 3.70 12.25 -16.22
C ASP A 71 2.68 11.79 -15.15
N ILE A 72 1.93 10.75 -15.48
CA ILE A 72 1.05 10.04 -14.55
C ILE A 72 1.44 8.56 -14.54
N PHE A 73 1.66 8.00 -13.35
CA PHE A 73 2.06 6.61 -13.18
C PHE A 73 1.49 6.01 -11.89
N GLY A 74 1.58 4.69 -11.76
CA GLY A 74 1.15 3.96 -10.58
C GLY A 74 2.22 3.93 -9.50
N VAL A 75 1.82 4.08 -8.24
CA VAL A 75 2.71 3.85 -7.08
C VAL A 75 2.00 2.98 -6.06
N ALA A 76 2.55 1.80 -5.78
CA ALA A 76 2.10 0.91 -4.73
C ALA A 76 2.97 1.06 -3.47
N VAL A 77 2.37 1.52 -2.37
CA VAL A 77 3.01 1.72 -1.06
C VAL A 77 2.65 0.57 -0.14
N PHE A 78 3.63 -0.02 0.56
CA PHE A 78 3.40 -1.21 1.40
C PHE A 78 3.98 -1.08 2.80
N GLY A 79 3.25 -1.64 3.76
CA GLY A 79 3.74 -1.94 5.10
C GLY A 79 3.63 -0.78 6.09
N SER A 80 4.46 -0.84 7.13
CA SER A 80 4.37 0.02 8.30
C SER A 80 4.75 1.48 8.07
N CYS A 81 5.27 1.83 6.89
CA CYS A 81 5.43 3.25 6.53
C CYS A 81 4.09 3.98 6.40
N LEU A 82 2.97 3.24 6.35
CA LEU A 82 1.62 3.79 6.38
C LEU A 82 1.05 3.92 7.80
N ASP A 83 1.63 3.28 8.81
CA ASP A 83 1.11 3.32 10.19
C ASP A 83 0.90 4.75 10.71
N PRO A 84 1.81 5.74 10.48
CA PRO A 84 1.58 7.12 10.91
C PRO A 84 0.36 7.79 10.28
N TYR A 85 -0.05 7.35 9.08
CA TYR A 85 -1.20 7.90 8.37
C TYR A 85 -2.51 7.24 8.79
N PHE A 86 -2.46 5.98 9.22
CA PHE A 86 -3.64 5.30 9.77
C PHE A 86 -3.78 5.50 11.28
N GLY A 87 -2.73 5.96 11.97
CA GLY A 87 -2.69 6.13 13.42
C GLY A 87 -2.52 4.82 14.21
N VAL A 88 -2.64 3.66 13.56
CA VAL A 88 -2.54 2.33 14.16
C VAL A 88 -1.83 1.36 13.21
N SER A 89 -1.48 0.17 13.71
CA SER A 89 -0.95 -0.90 12.87
C SER A 89 -2.05 -1.56 12.01
N ALA A 90 -1.67 -2.08 10.85
CA ALA A 90 -2.57 -2.83 9.97
C ALA A 90 -3.28 -4.01 10.66
N GLY A 91 -2.59 -4.70 11.57
CA GLY A 91 -3.17 -5.79 12.35
C GLY A 91 -4.24 -5.31 13.33
N PHE A 92 -4.04 -4.16 13.96
CA PHE A 92 -5.03 -3.54 14.84
C PHE A 92 -6.25 -3.10 14.04
N LEU A 93 -6.05 -2.39 12.93
CA LEU A 93 -7.17 -1.94 12.07
C LEU A 93 -8.00 -3.13 11.57
N HIS A 94 -7.35 -4.21 11.13
CA HIS A 94 -8.09 -5.41 10.71
C HIS A 94 -9.01 -5.93 11.82
N ARG A 95 -8.51 -6.09 13.04
CA ARG A 95 -9.32 -6.57 14.19
C ARG A 95 -10.49 -5.63 14.46
N PHE A 96 -10.22 -4.33 14.49
CA PHE A 96 -11.24 -3.30 14.68
C PHE A 96 -12.33 -3.37 13.60
N MET A 97 -11.96 -3.56 12.34
CA MET A 97 -12.93 -3.71 11.25
C MET A 97 -13.76 -4.98 11.37
N GLU A 98 -13.16 -6.12 11.72
CA GLU A 98 -13.90 -7.37 11.91
C GLU A 98 -14.89 -7.28 13.07
N ASP A 99 -14.58 -6.51 14.12
CA ASP A 99 -15.52 -6.22 15.19
C ASP A 99 -16.67 -5.34 14.70
N LEU A 100 -16.39 -4.24 14.00
CA LEU A 100 -17.42 -3.35 13.44
C LEU A 100 -18.32 -4.03 12.39
N LYS A 101 -17.76 -4.95 11.61
CA LYS A 101 -18.49 -5.70 10.57
C LYS A 101 -19.62 -6.55 11.16
N LYS A 102 -19.54 -6.94 12.44
CA LYS A 102 -20.61 -7.69 13.12
C LYS A 102 -21.92 -6.89 13.17
N ASP A 103 -21.81 -5.55 13.23
CA ASP A 103 -22.96 -4.65 13.33
C ASP A 103 -23.29 -3.95 12.01
N ALA A 104 -22.26 -3.46 11.29
CA ALA A 104 -22.42 -2.61 10.11
C ALA A 104 -22.12 -3.30 8.76
N GLY A 105 -21.75 -4.58 8.78
CA GLY A 105 -21.47 -5.37 7.58
C GLY A 105 -20.43 -4.72 6.65
N ASP A 106 -20.67 -4.79 5.34
CA ASP A 106 -19.74 -4.32 4.31
C ASP A 106 -19.56 -2.78 4.28
N MET A 107 -20.43 -2.03 4.95
CA MET A 107 -20.31 -0.57 5.01
C MET A 107 -18.99 -0.12 5.63
N VAL A 108 -18.43 -0.89 6.57
CA VAL A 108 -17.13 -0.63 7.22
C VAL A 108 -16.01 -0.52 6.19
N HIS A 109 -16.01 -1.39 5.18
CA HIS A 109 -14.98 -1.38 4.14
C HIS A 109 -15.14 -0.18 3.20
N THR A 110 -16.38 0.17 2.85
CA THR A 110 -16.68 1.35 2.04
C THR A 110 -16.25 2.64 2.73
N LEU A 111 -16.54 2.77 4.04
CA LEU A 111 -16.11 3.92 4.84
C LEU A 111 -14.59 4.01 4.92
N LEU A 112 -13.88 2.89 5.09
CA LEU A 112 -12.42 2.87 5.08
C LEU A 112 -11.86 3.36 3.74
N ILE A 113 -12.38 2.88 2.61
CA ILE A 113 -11.93 3.33 1.29
C ILE A 113 -12.15 4.83 1.14
N GLN A 114 -13.30 5.35 1.60
CA GLN A 114 -13.61 6.77 1.54
C GLN A 114 -12.63 7.59 2.39
N ALA A 115 -12.40 7.19 3.65
CA ALA A 115 -11.43 7.85 4.52
C ALA A 115 -10.01 7.84 3.92
N VAL A 116 -9.59 6.75 3.29
CA VAL A 116 -8.32 6.70 2.54
C VAL A 116 -8.32 7.71 1.38
N LYS A 117 -9.41 7.82 0.61
CA LYS A 117 -9.48 8.82 -0.46
C LYS A 117 -9.36 10.23 0.10
N ASP A 118 -10.10 10.56 1.16
CA ASP A 118 -10.11 11.90 1.77
C ASP A 118 -8.76 12.28 2.41
N CYS A 119 -8.01 11.27 2.89
CA CYS A 119 -6.70 11.48 3.50
C CYS A 119 -5.56 11.59 2.49
N PHE A 120 -5.66 10.99 1.30
CA PHE A 120 -4.54 10.88 0.35
C PHE A 120 -4.79 11.57 -0.99
N VAL A 121 -5.99 11.47 -1.56
CA VAL A 121 -6.29 12.00 -2.90
C VAL A 121 -6.26 13.54 -2.86
N GLY A 122 -5.64 14.13 -3.88
CA GLY A 122 -5.41 15.57 -3.98
C GLY A 122 -4.22 16.08 -3.16
N ARG A 123 -3.57 15.23 -2.34
CA ARG A 123 -2.42 15.63 -1.53
C ARG A 123 -1.09 15.31 -2.21
N HIS A 124 -0.07 16.07 -1.83
CA HIS A 124 1.29 15.92 -2.32
C HIS A 124 2.13 15.13 -1.31
N PHE A 125 2.94 14.20 -1.80
CA PHE A 125 3.80 13.34 -0.97
C PHE A 125 5.16 13.14 -1.62
N ILE A 126 6.13 12.77 -0.79
CA ILE A 126 7.42 12.23 -1.19
C ILE A 126 7.37 10.71 -1.05
N PHE A 127 7.67 9.98 -2.13
CA PHE A 127 7.70 8.52 -2.16
C PHE A 127 9.14 8.00 -2.30
N GLY A 128 9.53 7.05 -1.46
CA GLY A 128 10.78 6.32 -1.60
C GLY A 128 10.59 5.04 -2.41
N ILE A 129 10.82 5.14 -3.72
CA ILE A 129 10.68 4.06 -4.69
C ILE A 129 11.88 3.12 -4.60
N LYS A 130 11.61 1.81 -4.56
CA LYS A 130 12.63 0.78 -4.72
C LYS A 130 13.03 0.69 -6.19
N VAL A 131 14.33 0.78 -6.45
CA VAL A 131 14.87 0.62 -7.81
C VAL A 131 15.56 -0.73 -7.90
N SER A 132 15.16 -1.54 -8.88
CA SER A 132 15.94 -2.69 -9.35
C SER A 132 16.90 -2.19 -10.43
N ASP A 133 18.05 -2.84 -10.61
CA ASP A 133 19.11 -2.37 -11.52
C ASP A 133 18.64 -2.09 -12.98
N GLU A 134 17.53 -2.70 -13.42
CA GLU A 134 16.89 -2.47 -14.74
C GLU A 134 16.15 -1.11 -14.85
N HIS A 135 15.75 -0.50 -13.73
CA HIS A 135 14.96 0.74 -13.68
C HIS A 135 15.79 2.03 -13.51
N ASP A 136 17.11 1.93 -13.27
CA ASP A 136 18.00 3.09 -13.11
C ASP A 136 18.08 3.95 -14.39
N LEU A 137 17.86 3.35 -15.57
CA LEU A 137 17.90 4.04 -16.87
C LEU A 137 16.64 4.86 -17.20
N TYR A 138 15.48 4.45 -16.68
CA TYR A 138 14.18 5.11 -16.92
C TYR A 138 13.93 6.30 -16.00
N PHE A 139 14.62 6.36 -14.86
CA PHE A 139 14.44 7.44 -13.89
C PHE A 139 15.24 8.71 -14.21
N ASN A 140 16.37 8.55 -14.90
CA ASN A 140 17.27 9.65 -15.28
C ASN A 140 17.08 10.13 -16.73
N SER A 141 16.36 9.36 -17.54
CA SER A 141 16.02 9.72 -18.91
C SER A 141 14.53 9.94 -18.92
N CYS A 142 14.05 11.19 -19.01
CA CYS A 142 12.66 11.45 -19.34
C CYS A 142 12.30 10.67 -20.61
N PRO A 143 11.47 9.62 -20.56
CA PRO A 143 11.08 8.95 -21.78
C PRO A 143 9.88 9.72 -22.32
N VAL A 144 10.17 10.52 -23.34
CA VAL A 144 9.19 10.94 -24.34
C VAL A 144 8.42 9.68 -24.78
N SER A 145 7.13 9.67 -24.45
CA SER A 145 6.02 8.91 -25.06
C SER A 145 6.37 7.62 -25.80
N ASN A 146 5.86 6.49 -25.29
CA ASN A 146 5.41 5.39 -26.15
C ASN A 146 4.04 4.86 -25.67
N PRO A 147 3.08 4.56 -26.59
CA PRO A 147 1.65 4.43 -26.27
C PRO A 147 1.23 2.98 -26.03
N GLU A 148 1.90 2.26 -25.14
CA GLU A 148 1.39 0.97 -24.63
C GLU A 148 0.83 1.19 -23.23
N ASN A 149 -0.50 1.16 -23.16
CA ASN A 149 -1.38 1.83 -22.19
C ASN A 149 -1.44 1.19 -20.79
N THR A 150 -0.32 0.69 -20.27
CA THR A 150 -0.21 0.26 -18.86
C THR A 150 0.62 1.27 -18.08
N PRO A 151 0.01 2.07 -17.18
CA PRO A 151 0.77 3.00 -16.36
C PRO A 151 1.82 2.22 -15.57
N HIS A 152 3.10 2.60 -15.71
CA HIS A 152 4.20 1.99 -14.98
C HIS A 152 3.88 1.98 -13.47
N LEU A 153 3.96 0.81 -12.84
CA LEU A 153 3.67 0.64 -11.42
C LEU A 153 4.97 0.55 -10.62
N PHE A 154 5.28 1.58 -9.85
CA PHE A 154 6.42 1.61 -8.95
C PHE A 154 6.06 1.06 -7.57
N VAL A 155 7.04 0.47 -6.88
CA VAL A 155 6.87 0.01 -5.50
C VAL A 155 7.60 0.95 -4.56
N ALA A 156 6.84 1.61 -3.69
CA ALA A 156 7.37 2.48 -2.65
C ALA A 156 7.45 1.74 -1.30
N CYS A 157 8.53 1.99 -0.58
CA CYS A 157 8.72 1.52 0.80
C CYS A 157 8.73 2.64 1.84
N GLN A 158 8.62 3.88 1.39
CA GLN A 158 8.53 5.07 2.22
C GLN A 158 7.53 6.04 1.57
N ILE A 159 6.81 6.76 2.43
CA ILE A 159 5.93 7.86 2.06
C ILE A 159 6.06 8.91 3.17
N ALA A 160 6.15 10.18 2.79
CA ALA A 160 6.29 11.30 3.71
C ALA A 160 5.54 12.52 3.18
N LEU A 161 5.07 13.37 4.09
CA LEU A 161 4.60 14.70 3.71
C LEU A 161 5.81 15.58 3.33
N PRO A 162 5.69 16.49 2.36
CA PRO A 162 6.78 17.38 1.94
C PRO A 162 7.29 18.29 3.07
N ASN A 163 6.43 18.61 4.03
CA ASN A 163 6.76 19.38 5.21
C ASN A 163 6.31 18.61 6.45
N ALA A 164 7.26 18.24 7.31
CA ALA A 164 7.01 17.50 8.55
C ALA A 164 6.21 18.29 9.60
N ALA A 165 6.11 19.62 9.46
CA ALA A 165 5.27 20.46 10.32
C ALA A 165 3.78 20.39 9.97
N ILE A 166 3.42 19.85 8.79
CA ILE A 166 2.02 19.64 8.41
C ILE A 166 1.55 18.37 9.12
N VAL A 167 0.77 18.54 10.19
CA VAL A 167 0.05 17.45 10.83
C VAL A 167 -1.17 17.12 9.97
N GLY A 168 -1.18 15.92 9.38
CA GLY A 168 -2.36 15.41 8.68
C GLY A 168 -3.36 14.78 9.64
N CYS A 169 -4.64 14.71 9.26
CA CYS A 169 -5.58 13.80 9.92
C CYS A 169 -5.21 12.35 9.60
N THR A 170 -5.38 11.48 10.58
CA THR A 170 -5.26 10.03 10.38
C THR A 170 -6.49 9.50 9.63
N VAL A 171 -6.33 8.35 8.95
CA VAL A 171 -7.43 7.67 8.26
C VAL A 171 -8.51 7.19 9.24
N ILE A 172 -8.13 6.91 10.48
CA ILE A 172 -9.01 6.51 11.58
C ILE A 172 -9.11 7.66 12.57
#